data_AF-A0A9W8W9A6-F1
#
_entry.id   AF-A0A9W8W9A6-F1
#
_cell.length_a   1.000
_cell.length_b   1.000
_cell.length_c   1.000
_cell.angle_alpha   90.00
_cell.angle_beta   90.00
_cell.angle_gamma   90.00
#
_symmetry.space_group_name_H-M   'P 1'
#
loop_
_entity.id
_entity.type
_entity.pdbx_description
1 polymer ?
#
loop_
_entity_poly.entity_id
_entity_poly.type
_entity_poly.pdbx_seq_one_letter_code
_entity_poly.pdbx_strand_id
1 'polypeptide(L)'
;MRLNISLQQARSFHVARAQFITINEKGIPTPCETEIRIGDPHQAFIYIEPRFGDKIRSTVTQQTGLGNTPDLKKLPMVFHHSSRHFSHGAVPYPRLQIAQDLPRQTTSDTSPATLWTSFNWHALTLNGSPEGKCRPTRAG
;
A
#
# COMPACT_ATOMS: atom_id res chain seq x y z
N MET A 1 19.48 36.52 3.75
CA MET A 1 19.57 35.27 2.98
C MET A 1 18.41 34.37 3.38
N ARG A 2 17.45 34.11 2.48
CA ARG A 2 16.34 33.17 2.71
C ARG A 2 16.64 31.90 1.91
N LEU A 3 16.82 30.76 2.58
CA LEU A 3 16.97 29.47 1.90
C LEU A 3 15.62 29.08 1.30
N ASN A 4 15.50 29.20 -0.02
CA ASN A 4 14.42 28.65 -0.81
C ASN A 4 14.72 27.16 -1.07
N ILE A 5 14.41 26.29 -0.12
CA ILE A 5 14.41 24.84 -0.38
C ILE A 5 13.01 24.49 -0.90
N SER A 6 12.83 24.54 -2.21
CA SER A 6 11.70 23.88 -2.86
C SER A 6 11.90 22.36 -2.68
N LEU A 7 11.12 21.76 -1.78
CA LEU A 7 11.10 20.32 -1.48
C LEU A 7 10.64 19.52 -2.71
N GLN A 8 11.55 19.27 -3.63
CA GLN A 8 11.46 18.18 -4.60
C GLN A 8 12.52 17.13 -4.28
N GLN A 9 12.44 16.52 -3.10
CA GLN A 9 13.18 15.28 -2.87
C GLN A 9 12.51 14.16 -3.67
N ALA A 10 13.19 13.72 -4.72
CA ALA A 10 12.97 12.38 -5.25
C ALA A 10 13.10 11.41 -4.06
N ARG A 11 12.02 10.73 -3.70
CA ARG A 11 12.02 9.84 -2.54
C ARG A 11 12.94 8.66 -2.87
N SER A 12 13.96 8.46 -2.05
CA SER A 12 14.74 7.22 -2.05
C SER A 12 13.80 6.04 -1.81
N PHE A 13 14.03 4.97 -2.54
CA PHE A 13 13.43 3.67 -2.27
C PHE A 13 14.48 2.61 -2.54
N HIS A 14 14.30 1.46 -1.90
CA HIS A 14 15.07 0.27 -2.19
C HIS A 14 14.15 -0.88 -2.56
N VAL A 15 14.69 -1.82 -3.30
CA VAL A 15 14.00 -3.05 -3.70
C VAL A 15 13.94 -3.98 -2.49
N ALA A 16 12.77 -4.55 -2.24
CA ALA A 16 12.54 -5.56 -1.22
C ALA A 16 11.58 -6.64 -1.72
N ARG A 17 11.46 -7.73 -0.97
CA ARG A 17 10.52 -8.83 -1.27
C ARG A 17 9.29 -8.75 -0.36
N ALA A 18 8.13 -9.08 -0.92
CA ALA A 18 6.87 -9.19 -0.22
C ALA A 18 6.13 -10.47 -0.63
N GLN A 19 5.17 -10.88 0.20
CA GLN A 19 4.26 -11.97 -0.12
C GLN A 19 2.87 -11.41 -0.41
N PHE A 20 2.41 -11.57 -1.65
CA PHE A 20 1.03 -11.32 -2.02
C PHE A 20 0.23 -12.61 -1.80
N ILE A 21 -0.74 -12.59 -0.90
CA ILE A 21 -1.47 -13.78 -0.47
C ILE A 21 -2.91 -13.67 -0.92
N THR A 22 -3.36 -14.65 -1.71
CA THR A 22 -4.76 -14.78 -2.18
C THR A 22 -5.38 -16.06 -1.64
N ILE A 23 -6.70 -16.16 -1.72
CA ILE A 23 -7.41 -17.42 -1.51
C ILE A 23 -7.51 -18.15 -2.84
N ASN A 24 -7.11 -19.42 -2.88
CA ASN A 24 -7.31 -20.29 -4.04
C ASN A 24 -8.74 -20.86 -4.08
N GLU A 25 -9.05 -21.63 -5.13
CA GLU A 25 -10.38 -22.24 -5.34
C GLU A 25 -10.82 -23.18 -4.21
N LYS A 26 -9.87 -23.69 -3.41
CA LYS A 26 -10.13 -24.57 -2.26
C LYS A 26 -10.31 -23.79 -0.95
N GLY A 27 -10.31 -22.46 -0.98
CA GLY A 27 -10.40 -21.64 0.23
C GLY A 27 -9.08 -21.49 0.99
N ILE A 28 -7.95 -21.94 0.42
CA ILE A 28 -6.65 -21.96 1.11
C ILE A 28 -5.83 -20.71 0.74
N PRO A 29 -5.21 -20.01 1.73
CA PRO A 29 -4.28 -18.93 1.46
C PRO A 29 -3.04 -19.43 0.71
N THR A 30 -2.80 -18.89 -0.48
CA THR A 30 -1.64 -19.18 -1.31
C THR A 30 -0.75 -17.94 -1.43
N PRO A 31 0.49 -17.97 -0.90
CA PRO A 31 1.44 -16.88 -1.09
C PRO A 31 2.05 -16.90 -2.51
N CYS A 32 2.22 -15.72 -3.08
CA CYS A 32 2.99 -15.46 -4.29
C CYS A 32 4.03 -14.39 -3.95
N GLU A 33 5.31 -14.69 -4.17
CA GLU A 33 6.38 -13.75 -3.90
C GLU A 33 6.43 -12.66 -4.97
N THR A 34 6.62 -11.42 -4.54
CA THR A 34 6.73 -10.26 -5.42
C THR A 34 7.83 -9.31 -4.98
N GLU A 35 8.39 -8.60 -5.94
CA GLU A 35 9.21 -7.44 -5.68
C GLU A 35 8.32 -6.25 -5.27
N ILE A 36 8.81 -5.44 -4.34
CA ILE A 36 8.25 -4.15 -3.96
C ILE A 36 9.37 -3.11 -3.91
N ARG A 37 8.99 -1.84 -3.98
CA ARG A 37 9.89 -0.73 -3.65
C ARG A 37 9.42 -0.13 -2.34
N ILE A 38 10.27 -0.06 -1.34
CA ILE A 38 9.93 0.45 -0.02
C ILE A 38 10.80 1.67 0.30
N GLY A 39 10.19 2.66 0.96
CA GLY A 39 10.92 3.82 1.46
C GLY A 39 11.91 3.45 2.56
N ASP A 40 12.71 4.42 2.97
CA ASP A 40 13.61 4.28 4.12
C ASP A 40 12.83 3.99 5.41
N PRO A 41 13.45 3.47 6.49
CA PRO A 41 12.75 3.03 7.71
C PRO A 41 11.80 4.06 8.36
N HIS A 42 11.99 5.35 8.11
CA HIS A 42 11.15 6.44 8.62
C HIS A 42 10.03 6.87 7.67
N GLN A 43 10.00 6.30 6.45
CA GLN A 43 9.01 6.61 5.42
C GLN A 43 7.90 5.55 5.41
N ALA A 44 6.66 6.00 5.36
CA ALA A 44 5.49 5.14 5.55
C ALA A 44 4.80 4.75 4.24
N PHE A 45 5.58 4.35 3.23
CA PHE A 45 5.05 3.93 1.93
C PHE A 45 5.80 2.76 1.30
N ILE A 46 5.08 2.05 0.43
CA ILE A 46 5.63 1.09 -0.52
C ILE A 46 5.01 1.30 -1.91
N TYR A 47 5.68 0.82 -2.93
CA TYR A 47 5.16 0.66 -4.27
C TYR A 47 5.11 -0.82 -4.65
N ILE A 48 4.03 -1.21 -5.33
CA ILE A 48 3.78 -2.55 -5.83
C ILE A 48 3.47 -2.52 -7.32
N GLU A 49 3.69 -3.64 -8.00
CA GLU A 49 3.32 -3.76 -9.41
C GLU A 49 1.79 -3.57 -9.57
N PRO A 50 1.35 -2.90 -10.64
CA PRO A 50 -0.08 -2.61 -10.87
C PRO A 50 -0.97 -3.83 -10.76
N ARG A 51 -0.55 -4.99 -11.30
CA ARG A 51 -1.32 -6.24 -11.29
C ARG A 51 -1.77 -6.66 -9.88
N PHE A 52 -0.96 -6.40 -8.84
CA PHE A 52 -1.31 -6.76 -7.47
C PHE A 52 -2.31 -5.78 -6.87
N GLY A 53 -2.12 -4.48 -7.05
CA GLY A 53 -3.07 -3.50 -6.56
C GLY A 53 -4.42 -3.53 -7.31
N ASP A 54 -4.40 -3.83 -8.62
CA ASP A 54 -5.62 -4.05 -9.40
C ASP A 54 -6.36 -5.30 -8.94
N LYS A 55 -5.63 -6.38 -8.59
CA LYS A 55 -6.23 -7.59 -8.01
C LYS A 55 -6.87 -7.31 -6.65
N ILE A 56 -6.20 -6.57 -5.76
CA ILE A 56 -6.78 -6.13 -4.47
C ILE A 56 -8.08 -5.38 -4.73
N ARG A 57 -8.03 -4.37 -5.60
CA ARG A 57 -9.18 -3.52 -5.90
C ARG A 57 -10.36 -4.32 -6.46
N SER A 58 -10.11 -5.17 -7.46
CA SER A 58 -11.14 -6.00 -8.08
C SER A 58 -11.80 -6.93 -7.05
N THR A 59 -11.01 -7.61 -6.21
CA THR A 59 -11.56 -8.52 -5.19
C THR A 59 -12.35 -7.77 -4.12
N VAL A 60 -11.84 -6.65 -3.62
CA VAL A 60 -12.56 -5.83 -2.63
C VAL A 60 -13.88 -5.33 -3.20
N THR A 61 -13.88 -4.76 -4.42
CA THR A 61 -15.10 -4.31 -5.11
C THR A 61 -16.11 -5.44 -5.26
N GLN A 62 -15.69 -6.62 -5.70
CA GLN A 62 -16.57 -7.79 -5.83
C GLN A 62 -17.17 -8.25 -4.51
N GLN A 63 -16.38 -8.28 -3.43
CA GLN A 63 -16.81 -8.83 -2.15
C GLN A 63 -17.61 -7.85 -1.29
N THR A 64 -17.36 -6.56 -1.44
CA THR A 64 -18.02 -5.51 -0.63
C THR A 64 -19.22 -4.88 -1.32
N GLY A 65 -19.43 -5.18 -2.61
CA GLY A 65 -20.51 -4.57 -3.39
C GLY A 65 -20.32 -3.06 -3.62
N LEU A 66 -19.14 -2.49 -3.31
CA LEU A 66 -18.76 -1.15 -3.76
C LEU A 66 -18.75 -1.18 -5.30
N GLY A 67 -19.86 -0.74 -5.92
CA GLY A 67 -19.99 -0.66 -7.37
C GLY A 67 -18.82 0.09 -8.00
N ASN A 68 -18.58 -0.14 -9.30
CA ASN A 68 -17.52 0.50 -10.08
C ASN A 68 -17.66 2.04 -10.09
N THR A 69 -17.30 2.69 -8.99
CA THR A 69 -17.26 4.14 -8.89
C THR A 69 -16.05 4.62 -9.69
N PRO A 70 -16.25 5.43 -10.75
CA PRO A 70 -15.21 5.80 -11.70
C PRO A 70 -14.01 6.54 -11.11
N ASP A 71 -14.13 7.11 -9.91
CA ASP A 71 -13.17 8.09 -9.37
C ASP A 71 -12.27 7.58 -8.23
N LEU A 72 -12.39 6.31 -7.82
CA LEU A 72 -11.63 5.80 -6.67
C LEU A 72 -10.21 5.34 -7.04
N LYS A 73 -9.40 6.26 -7.56
CA LYS A 73 -7.93 6.17 -7.62
C LYS A 73 -7.27 5.82 -6.28
N LYS A 74 -8.06 5.79 -5.20
CA LYS A 74 -7.74 5.48 -3.83
C LYS A 74 -8.63 4.33 -3.38
N LEU A 75 -8.07 3.33 -2.74
CA LEU A 75 -8.81 2.29 -2.02
C LEU A 75 -8.36 2.33 -0.55
N PRO A 76 -9.26 2.55 0.42
CA PRO A 76 -8.91 2.47 1.82
C PRO A 76 -8.35 1.10 2.17
N MET A 77 -7.26 1.07 2.92
CA MET A 77 -6.59 -0.15 3.37
C MET A 77 -6.28 -0.02 4.87
N VAL A 78 -5.86 -1.12 5.47
CA VAL A 78 -5.35 -1.18 6.84
C VAL A 78 -3.99 -1.85 6.80
N PHE A 79 -3.02 -1.28 7.52
CA PHE A 79 -1.75 -1.94 7.79
C PHE A 79 -1.76 -2.51 9.21
N HIS A 80 -1.51 -3.80 9.34
CA HIS A 80 -1.40 -4.51 10.61
C HIS A 80 0.07 -4.64 10.98
N HIS A 81 0.50 -3.96 12.01
CA HIS A 81 1.91 -3.83 12.36
C HIS A 81 2.49 -5.15 12.90
N SER A 82 1.82 -5.84 13.83
CA SER A 82 2.33 -7.09 14.41
C SER A 82 2.54 -8.21 13.38
N SER A 83 1.73 -8.21 12.32
CA SER A 83 1.83 -9.19 11.23
C SER A 83 2.39 -8.61 9.93
N ARG A 84 2.78 -7.32 9.94
CA ARG A 84 3.40 -6.57 8.84
C ARG A 84 2.69 -6.77 7.49
N HIS A 85 1.38 -6.57 7.44
CA HIS A 85 0.64 -6.74 6.19
C HIS A 85 -0.42 -5.66 5.95
N PHE A 86 -0.66 -5.40 4.66
CA PHE A 86 -1.78 -4.61 4.18
C PHE A 86 -2.95 -5.51 3.82
N SER A 87 -4.16 -5.14 4.25
CA SER A 87 -5.43 -5.76 3.87
C SER A 87 -6.53 -4.70 3.78
N HIS A 88 -7.70 -5.08 3.27
CA HIS A 88 -8.88 -4.22 3.33
C HIS A 88 -9.63 -4.47 4.65
N GLY A 89 -10.16 -3.43 5.29
CA GLY A 89 -10.79 -3.56 6.61
C GLY A 89 -12.02 -4.48 6.65
N ALA A 90 -12.70 -4.66 5.52
CA ALA A 90 -13.87 -5.54 5.42
C ALA A 90 -13.56 -6.96 4.93
N VAL A 91 -12.39 -7.21 4.31
CA VAL A 91 -12.05 -8.51 3.73
C VAL A 91 -10.60 -8.90 4.03
N PRO A 92 -10.34 -10.10 4.57
CA PRO A 92 -8.99 -10.49 5.02
C PRO A 92 -8.02 -10.78 3.87
N TYR A 93 -8.53 -11.02 2.66
CA TYR A 93 -7.74 -11.33 1.47
C TYR A 93 -8.32 -10.62 0.23
N PRO A 94 -7.47 -10.33 -0.78
CA PRO A 94 -6.02 -10.51 -0.78
C PRO A 94 -5.31 -9.58 0.19
N ARG A 95 -4.14 -10.01 0.67
CA ARG A 95 -3.28 -9.22 1.56
C ARG A 95 -1.84 -9.23 1.07
N LEU A 96 -1.11 -8.15 1.38
CA LEU A 96 0.29 -8.00 1.03
C LEU A 96 1.14 -7.91 2.29
N GLN A 97 1.97 -8.91 2.54
CA GLN A 97 2.84 -9.00 3.70
C GLN A 97 4.27 -8.59 3.34
N ILE A 98 4.88 -7.76 4.17
CA ILE A 98 6.23 -7.21 3.98
C ILE A 98 7.16 -7.63 5.13
N ALA A 99 8.47 -7.56 4.90
CA ALA A 99 9.47 -8.01 5.86
C ALA A 99 9.71 -7.02 7.03
N GLN A 100 9.45 -5.73 6.83
CA GLN A 100 9.68 -4.71 7.86
C GLN A 100 8.38 -4.07 8.34
N ASP A 101 8.39 -3.58 9.58
CA ASP A 101 7.30 -2.73 10.06
C ASP A 101 7.39 -1.36 9.39
N LEU A 102 6.26 -0.66 9.29
CA LEU A 102 6.22 0.72 8.85
C LEU A 102 6.09 1.65 10.08
N PRO A 103 6.52 2.92 9.98
CA PRO A 103 6.43 3.87 11.08
C PRO A 103 5.03 3.93 11.69
N ARG A 104 4.93 3.54 12.97
CA ARG A 104 3.69 3.63 13.75
C ARG A 104 3.35 5.09 14.01
N GLN A 105 2.11 5.45 13.77
CA GLN A 105 1.61 6.80 14.05
C GLN A 105 0.92 6.91 15.41
N THR A 106 0.49 5.77 15.94
CA THR A 106 -0.18 5.64 17.23
C THR A 106 0.33 4.37 17.92
N THR A 107 -0.10 4.13 19.15
CA THR A 107 0.18 2.88 19.88
C THR A 107 -0.69 1.70 19.40
N SER A 108 -1.63 1.92 18.48
CA SER A 108 -2.46 0.87 17.88
C SER A 108 -1.63 -0.17 17.11
N ASP A 109 -2.12 -1.40 17.06
CA ASP A 109 -1.56 -2.42 16.17
C ASP A 109 -1.92 -2.19 14.69
N THR A 110 -2.90 -1.33 14.42
CA THR A 110 -3.34 -1.03 13.07
C THR A 110 -3.14 0.45 12.74
N SER A 111 -2.70 0.70 11.51
CA SER A 111 -2.67 2.03 10.92
C SER A 111 -3.59 2.10 9.70
N PRO A 112 -4.41 3.15 9.56
CA PRO A 112 -5.17 3.38 8.34
C PRO A 112 -4.19 3.62 7.18
N ALA A 113 -4.51 3.07 6.02
CA ALA A 113 -3.69 3.17 4.82
C ALA A 113 -4.53 3.44 3.58
N THR A 114 -3.87 3.77 2.47
CA THR A 114 -4.51 3.96 1.17
C THR A 114 -3.69 3.29 0.08
N LEU A 115 -4.36 2.50 -0.76
CA LEU A 115 -3.83 2.03 -2.04
C LEU A 115 -4.16 3.04 -3.14
N TRP A 116 -3.16 3.50 -3.88
CA TRP A 116 -3.27 4.47 -4.96
C TRP A 116 -2.98 3.82 -6.30
N THR A 117 -3.97 3.77 -7.20
CA THR A 117 -3.88 3.01 -8.46
C THR A 117 -3.66 3.85 -9.72
N SER A 118 -3.17 5.09 -9.57
CA SER A 118 -3.14 6.09 -10.66
C SER A 118 -1.83 6.16 -11.45
N PHE A 119 -0.88 5.27 -11.19
CA PHE A 119 0.51 5.43 -11.62
C PHE A 119 1.07 4.11 -12.18
N ASN A 120 2.26 4.17 -12.78
CA ASN A 120 2.95 2.99 -13.34
C ASN A 120 3.28 1.92 -12.28
N TRP A 121 3.34 2.33 -11.01
CA TRP A 121 3.38 1.47 -9.84
C TRP A 121 2.31 1.93 -8.87
N HIS A 122 1.59 1.00 -8.25
CA HIS A 122 0.56 1.37 -7.28
C HIS A 122 1.21 1.62 -5.93
N ALA A 123 0.81 2.67 -5.23
CA ALA A 123 1.39 3.03 -3.95
C ALA A 123 0.50 2.57 -2.80
N LEU A 124 1.09 2.08 -1.71
CA LEU A 124 0.43 1.90 -0.43
C LEU A 124 1.08 2.84 0.58
N THR A 125 0.29 3.73 1.19
CA THR A 125 0.79 4.73 2.14
C THR A 125 0.01 4.66 3.44
N LEU A 126 0.66 4.79 4.60
CA LEU A 126 -0.07 5.00 5.86
C LEU A 126 -0.68 6.41 5.87
N ASN A 127 -1.99 6.52 6.12
CA ASN A 127 -2.70 7.80 6.19
C ASN A 127 -2.21 8.59 7.40
N GLY A 128 -2.06 9.91 7.33
CA GLY A 128 -1.54 10.72 8.45
C GLY A 128 -0.03 10.92 8.43
N SER A 129 0.71 10.10 7.69
CA SER A 129 2.12 10.33 7.37
C SER A 129 2.29 11.47 6.35
N PRO A 130 3.49 12.07 6.23
CA PRO A 130 3.78 13.00 5.13
C PRO A 130 3.39 12.44 3.76
N GLU A 131 3.53 11.13 3.57
CA GLU A 131 3.25 10.43 2.33
C GLU A 131 1.76 10.17 2.10
N GLY A 132 0.99 9.95 3.18
CA GLY A 132 -0.47 9.88 3.11
C GLY A 132 -1.10 11.23 2.75
N LYS A 133 -0.39 12.34 3.00
CA LYS A 133 -0.82 13.71 2.63
C LYS A 133 -0.36 14.13 1.23
N CYS A 134 0.78 13.61 0.78
CA CYS A 134 1.47 14.07 -0.42
C CYS A 134 1.40 13.00 -1.52
N ARG A 135 0.59 13.26 -2.56
CA ARG A 135 0.44 12.45 -3.78
C ARG A 135 1.83 11.96 -4.24
N PRO A 136 2.07 10.65 -4.41
CA PRO A 136 3.36 10.18 -4.89
C PRO A 136 3.64 10.81 -6.26
N THR A 137 4.76 11.53 -6.35
CA THR A 137 5.16 12.24 -7.56
C THR A 137 5.49 11.24 -8.64
N ARG A 138 5.07 11.57 -9.87
CA ARG A 138 5.32 10.81 -11.09
C ARG A 138 6.83 10.56 -11.21
N ALA A 139 7.30 9.34 -10.95
CA ALA A 139 8.63 8.92 -11.37
C ALA A 139 8.58 8.82 -12.90
N GLY A 140 9.32 9.72 -13.57
CA GLY A 140 9.52 9.69 -15.02
C GLY A 140 10.32 8.49 -15.46
#